data_AF-A0A2G2DIK3-F1
#
_entry.id   AF-A0A2G2DIK3-F1
#
_cell.length_a   1.000
_cell.length_b   1.000
_cell.length_c   1.000
_cell.angle_alpha   90.00
_cell.angle_beta   90.00
_cell.angle_gamma   90.00
#
_symmetry.space_group_name_H-M   'P 1'
#
loop_
_entity.id
_entity.type
_entity.pdbx_description
1 polymer ?
#
loop_
_entity_poly.entity_id
_entity_poly.type
_entity_poly.pdbx_seq_one_letter_code
_entity_poly.pdbx_strand_id
1 'polypeptide(L)'
;MMLTPQAIKDQEFQNKFRGYDAIEVKAYLELLAEDFFELIEQKRVHVEEIEVLQAEQESLVRDKEILSTEVKVSQDNADGIQLDIEEGYKHKDLEIEELKEKLESTGSRAAKLQEETNVHTEKIKELEVQLAGDIGIGEQDRSDLEKLRARVAVLEEQNSELKKEGVDFKTTILAAQNFSDSLRETSEAEAAQLLEDAHLEVASFKAESEAELAHLPKEIAELKEKKGMVKEELKNILLAYLSGLNDFPEGDDRSKGDDLSDLFESIDIPDTDQD
;
A
#
# COMPACT_ATOMS: atom_id res chain seq x y z
N MET A 1 -105.68 92.89 38.43
CA MET A 1 -106.86 92.02 38.15
C MET A 1 -107.30 92.48 36.78
N MET A 2 -107.00 91.76 35.70
CA MET A 2 -107.11 92.37 34.36
C MET A 2 -108.58 92.57 33.97
N LEU A 3 -108.93 93.79 33.60
CA LEU A 3 -110.19 94.07 32.92
C LEU A 3 -110.26 93.24 31.64
N THR A 4 -111.25 92.35 31.58
CA THR A 4 -111.51 91.61 30.35
C THR A 4 -112.19 92.53 29.33
N PRO A 5 -112.00 92.32 28.02
CA PRO A 5 -112.75 93.02 26.98
C PRO A 5 -114.27 92.98 27.20
N GLN A 6 -114.78 91.88 27.77
CA GLN A 6 -116.18 91.71 28.13
C GLN A 6 -116.57 92.57 29.34
N ALA A 7 -115.76 92.61 30.40
CA ALA A 7 -115.97 93.49 31.55
C ALA A 7 -115.92 94.97 31.16
N ILE A 8 -115.17 95.33 30.12
CA ILE A 8 -115.15 96.70 29.58
C ILE A 8 -116.46 97.05 28.88
N LYS A 9 -116.99 96.12 28.11
CA LYS A 9 -118.24 96.29 27.39
C LYS A 9 -119.45 96.36 28.34
N ASP A 10 -119.41 95.61 29.42
CA ASP A 10 -120.52 95.47 30.37
C ASP A 10 -120.44 96.49 31.54
N GLN A 11 -119.46 97.42 31.53
CA GLN A 11 -119.28 98.43 32.58
C GLN A 11 -120.40 99.48 32.56
N GLU A 12 -121.14 99.59 33.66
CA GLU A 12 -122.11 100.66 33.89
C GLU A 12 -121.53 101.74 34.83
N PHE A 13 -121.94 103.00 34.63
CA PHE A 13 -121.50 104.15 35.44
C PHE A 13 -122.71 104.81 36.11
N GLN A 14 -122.50 105.38 37.30
CA GLN A 14 -123.55 106.10 38.02
C GLN A 14 -123.92 107.42 37.31
N ASN A 15 -125.22 107.75 37.28
CA ASN A 15 -125.74 108.99 36.72
C ASN A 15 -125.79 110.12 37.77
N LYS A 16 -125.29 111.30 37.43
CA LYS A 16 -125.41 112.57 38.17
C LYS A 16 -126.26 113.58 37.39
N PHE A 17 -126.58 114.73 37.99
CA PHE A 17 -127.35 115.78 37.30
C PHE A 17 -126.65 116.15 36.00
N ARG A 18 -127.26 115.77 34.87
CA ARG A 18 -126.80 116.04 33.50
C ARG A 18 -125.65 115.14 32.97
N GLY A 19 -125.53 113.88 33.39
CA GLY A 19 -124.64 112.88 32.75
C GLY A 19 -124.08 111.80 33.70
N TYR A 20 -123.10 111.03 33.25
CA TYR A 20 -122.37 110.05 34.09
C TYR A 20 -121.43 110.72 35.10
N ASP A 21 -121.10 110.01 36.19
CA ASP A 21 -120.14 110.47 37.19
C ASP A 21 -118.71 110.54 36.63
N ALA A 22 -118.23 111.77 36.43
CA ALA A 22 -116.90 112.03 35.90
C ALA A 22 -115.75 111.47 36.77
N ILE A 23 -115.96 111.28 38.09
CA ILE A 23 -114.93 110.71 38.97
C ILE A 23 -114.81 109.20 38.73
N GLU A 24 -115.93 108.49 38.68
CA GLU A 24 -116.00 107.04 38.43
C GLU A 24 -115.48 106.69 37.03
N VAL A 25 -115.90 107.43 36.00
CA VAL A 25 -115.42 107.25 34.63
C VAL A 25 -113.90 107.47 34.54
N LYS A 26 -113.36 108.50 35.21
CA LYS A 26 -111.92 108.76 35.19
C LYS A 26 -111.12 107.67 35.92
N ALA A 27 -111.59 107.23 37.09
CA ALA A 27 -110.94 106.15 37.84
C ALA A 27 -110.93 104.84 37.03
N TYR A 28 -112.03 104.55 36.33
CA TYR A 28 -112.12 103.40 35.44
C TYR A 28 -111.20 103.52 34.21
N LEU A 29 -111.13 104.69 33.58
CA LEU A 29 -110.23 104.94 32.44
C LEU A 29 -108.75 104.89 32.87
N GLU A 30 -108.43 105.30 34.10
CA GLU A 30 -107.09 105.20 34.68
C GLU A 30 -106.70 103.73 34.90
N LEU A 31 -107.61 102.93 35.48
CA LEU A 31 -107.43 101.48 35.62
C LEU A 31 -107.29 100.78 34.26
N LEU A 32 -108.13 101.15 33.28
CA LEU A 32 -108.05 100.61 31.92
C LEU A 32 -106.73 100.99 31.24
N ALA A 33 -106.23 102.21 31.46
CA ALA A 33 -104.95 102.65 30.93
C ALA A 33 -103.77 101.90 31.56
N GLU A 34 -103.83 101.61 32.87
CA GLU A 34 -102.83 100.80 33.59
C GLU A 34 -102.80 99.35 33.05
N ASP A 35 -103.96 98.68 32.97
CA ASP A 35 -104.06 97.32 32.41
C ASP A 35 -103.61 97.27 30.93
N PHE A 36 -103.92 98.30 30.14
CA PHE A 36 -103.49 98.39 28.74
C PHE A 36 -101.98 98.61 28.62
N PHE A 37 -101.39 99.42 29.50
CA PHE A 37 -99.95 99.61 29.59
C PHE A 37 -99.24 98.31 29.97
N GLU A 38 -99.73 97.59 31.00
CA GLU A 38 -99.21 96.28 31.39
C GLU A 38 -99.25 95.28 30.22
N LEU A 39 -100.37 95.25 29.48
CA LEU A 39 -100.51 94.37 28.31
C LEU A 39 -99.50 94.71 27.19
N ILE A 40 -99.27 96.01 26.92
CA ILE A 40 -98.28 96.45 25.93
C ILE A 40 -96.87 96.04 26.36
N GLU A 41 -96.53 96.24 27.64
CA GLU A 41 -95.21 95.91 28.16
C GLU A 41 -94.98 94.39 28.16
N GLN A 42 -95.98 93.60 28.55
CA GLN A 42 -95.95 92.14 28.44
C GLN A 42 -95.76 91.70 26.98
N LYS A 43 -96.48 92.30 26.03
CA LYS A 43 -96.31 92.01 24.61
C LYS A 43 -94.89 92.34 24.14
N ARG A 44 -94.31 93.47 24.58
CA ARG A 44 -92.93 93.85 24.24
C ARG A 44 -91.94 92.81 24.75
N VAL A 45 -92.04 92.43 26.03
CA VAL A 45 -91.18 91.41 26.64
C VAL A 45 -91.32 90.07 25.94
N HIS A 46 -92.54 89.60 25.66
CA HIS A 46 -92.75 88.34 24.96
C HIS A 46 -92.22 88.36 23.51
N VAL A 47 -92.28 89.50 22.82
CA VAL A 47 -91.65 89.63 21.49
C VAL A 47 -90.13 89.50 21.60
N GLU A 48 -89.51 90.16 22.57
CA GLU A 48 -88.07 90.05 22.82
C GLU A 48 -87.67 88.62 23.21
N GLU A 49 -88.45 87.94 24.05
CA GLU A 49 -88.24 86.53 24.39
C GLU A 49 -88.36 85.62 23.16
N ILE A 50 -89.35 85.85 22.29
CA ILE A 50 -89.51 85.10 21.04
C ILE A 50 -88.31 85.32 20.11
N GLU A 51 -87.83 86.55 19.96
CA GLU A 51 -86.66 86.85 19.13
C GLU A 51 -85.39 86.16 19.65
N VAL A 52 -85.17 86.17 20.97
CA VAL A 52 -84.04 85.46 21.59
C VAL A 52 -84.15 83.95 21.40
N LEU A 53 -85.33 83.37 21.65
CA LEU A 53 -85.56 81.93 21.47
C LEU A 53 -85.42 81.50 20.01
N GLN A 54 -85.85 82.34 19.06
CA GLN A 54 -85.66 82.09 17.63
C GLN A 54 -84.18 82.11 17.25
N ALA A 55 -83.42 83.10 17.72
CA ALA A 55 -81.98 83.17 17.49
C ALA A 55 -81.22 81.96 18.08
N GLU A 56 -81.61 81.52 19.28
CA GLU A 56 -81.06 80.31 19.90
C GLU A 56 -81.43 79.05 19.10
N GLN A 57 -82.68 78.92 18.66
CA GLN A 57 -83.13 77.80 17.82
C GLN A 57 -82.35 77.75 16.51
N GLU A 58 -82.12 78.88 15.84
CA GLU A 58 -81.32 78.97 14.62
C GLU A 58 -79.85 78.59 14.85
N SER A 59 -79.28 78.96 16.00
CA SER A 59 -77.92 78.54 16.38
C SER A 59 -77.86 77.03 16.60
N LEU A 60 -78.80 76.48 17.37
CA LEU A 60 -78.85 75.05 17.68
C LEU A 60 -79.07 74.19 16.42
N VAL A 61 -79.87 74.66 15.46
CA VAL A 61 -80.06 73.98 14.17
C VAL A 61 -78.75 73.97 13.38
N ARG A 62 -78.05 75.10 13.29
CA ARG A 62 -76.74 75.18 12.61
C ARG A 62 -75.71 74.25 13.27
N ASP A 63 -75.63 74.27 14.59
CA ASP A 63 -74.69 73.42 15.34
C ASP A 63 -75.02 71.93 15.15
N LYS A 64 -76.31 71.57 15.14
CA LYS A 64 -76.76 70.20 14.86
C LYS A 64 -76.37 69.75 13.45
N GLU A 65 -76.51 70.62 12.45
CA GLU A 65 -76.09 70.32 11.08
C GLU A 65 -74.58 70.10 11.00
N ILE A 66 -73.78 70.98 11.60
CA ILE A 66 -72.32 70.85 11.65
C ILE A 66 -71.92 69.54 12.34
N LEU A 67 -72.47 69.26 13.52
CA LEU A 67 -72.21 68.01 14.24
C LEU A 67 -72.64 66.79 13.43
N SER A 68 -73.77 66.85 12.72
CA SER A 68 -74.20 65.76 11.86
C SER A 68 -73.24 65.55 10.69
N THR A 69 -72.64 66.60 10.13
CA THR A 69 -71.63 66.46 9.08
C THR A 69 -70.31 65.91 9.61
N GLU A 70 -69.87 66.38 10.78
CA GLU A 70 -68.64 65.92 11.42
C GLU A 70 -68.73 64.43 11.81
N VAL A 71 -69.87 64.01 12.35
CA VAL A 71 -70.13 62.59 12.68
C VAL A 71 -70.06 61.72 11.43
N LYS A 72 -70.64 62.16 10.30
CA LYS A 72 -70.57 61.42 9.04
C LYS A 72 -69.12 61.30 8.53
N VAL A 73 -68.37 62.39 8.52
CA VAL A 73 -66.96 62.37 8.12
C VAL A 73 -66.15 61.44 9.02
N SER A 74 -66.37 61.50 10.33
CA SER A 74 -65.71 60.59 11.27
C SER A 74 -66.10 59.13 11.06
N GLN A 75 -67.35 58.82 10.68
CA GLN A 75 -67.80 57.48 10.35
C GLN A 75 -67.14 56.96 9.07
N ASP A 76 -67.16 57.76 7.99
CA ASP A 76 -66.54 57.41 6.71
C ASP A 76 -65.03 57.18 6.88
N ASN A 77 -64.35 58.00 7.70
CA ASN A 77 -62.94 57.82 8.01
C ASN A 77 -62.69 56.54 8.82
N ALA A 78 -63.55 56.21 9.79
CA ALA A 78 -63.43 54.99 10.58
C ALA A 78 -63.63 53.75 9.70
N ASP A 79 -64.62 53.78 8.82
CA ASP A 79 -64.91 52.72 7.86
C ASP A 79 -63.74 52.53 6.87
N GLY A 80 -63.16 53.64 6.38
CA GLY A 80 -61.97 53.62 5.52
C GLY A 80 -60.76 52.98 6.21
N ILE A 81 -60.45 53.39 7.44
CA ILE A 81 -59.36 52.79 8.23
C ILE A 81 -59.63 51.30 8.46
N GLN A 82 -60.87 50.90 8.72
CA GLN A 82 -61.22 49.50 8.94
C GLN A 82 -61.03 48.66 7.66
N LEU A 83 -61.42 49.18 6.50
CA LEU A 83 -61.18 48.53 5.21
C LEU A 83 -59.68 48.36 4.93
N ASP A 84 -58.87 49.40 5.13
CA ASP A 84 -57.41 49.34 4.95
C ASP A 84 -56.76 48.29 5.88
N ILE A 85 -57.24 48.19 7.12
CA ILE A 85 -56.78 47.18 8.08
C ILE A 85 -57.15 45.77 7.59
N GLU A 86 -58.39 45.56 7.14
CA GLU A 86 -58.84 44.27 6.62
C GLU A 86 -58.06 43.84 5.37
N GLU A 87 -57.80 44.75 4.43
CA GLU A 87 -56.95 44.49 3.26
C GLU A 87 -55.52 44.17 3.68
N GLY A 88 -54.98 44.90 4.65
CA GLY A 88 -53.67 44.63 5.23
C GLY A 88 -53.55 43.24 5.86
N TYR A 89 -54.58 42.77 6.57
CA TYR A 89 -54.61 41.40 7.10
C TYR A 89 -54.68 40.36 5.98
N LYS A 90 -55.54 40.55 4.97
CA LYS A 90 -55.61 39.65 3.81
C LYS A 90 -54.28 39.51 3.09
N HIS A 91 -53.56 40.62 2.88
CA HIS A 91 -52.23 40.58 2.25
C HIS A 91 -51.24 39.78 3.10
N LYS A 92 -51.21 39.99 4.42
CA LYS A 92 -50.34 39.24 5.33
C LYS A 92 -50.68 37.74 5.35
N ASP A 93 -51.97 37.40 5.32
CA ASP A 93 -52.40 36.00 5.27
C ASP A 93 -51.93 35.33 3.97
N LEU A 94 -52.05 36.01 2.82
CA LEU A 94 -51.52 35.50 1.55
C LEU A 94 -50.00 35.32 1.57
N GLU A 95 -49.26 36.28 2.14
CA GLU A 95 -47.81 36.20 2.28
C GLU A 95 -47.40 35.03 3.21
N ILE A 96 -48.12 34.82 4.30
CA ILE A 96 -47.90 33.70 5.22
C ILE A 96 -48.12 32.36 4.50
N GLU A 97 -49.18 32.22 3.71
CA GLU A 97 -49.45 31.00 2.95
C GLU A 97 -48.36 30.75 1.90
N GLU A 98 -47.91 31.78 1.17
CA GLU A 98 -46.80 31.64 0.21
C GLU A 98 -45.49 31.21 0.91
N LEU A 99 -45.20 31.79 2.08
CA LEU A 99 -44.02 31.42 2.87
C LEU A 99 -44.11 29.98 3.40
N LYS A 100 -45.30 29.52 3.81
CA LYS A 100 -45.52 28.13 4.23
C LYS A 100 -45.28 27.17 3.08
N GLU A 101 -45.80 27.45 1.88
CA GLU A 101 -45.59 26.63 0.69
C GLU A 101 -44.10 26.55 0.32
N LYS A 102 -43.39 27.69 0.37
CA LYS A 102 -41.93 27.72 0.18
C LYS A 102 -41.19 26.91 1.25
N LEU A 103 -41.61 26.99 2.51
CA LEU A 103 -41.01 26.21 3.60
C LEU A 103 -41.22 24.70 3.40
N GLU A 104 -42.41 24.28 2.98
CA GLU A 104 -42.72 22.88 2.70
C GLU A 104 -41.92 22.35 1.50
N SER A 105 -41.86 23.12 0.41
CA SER A 105 -41.09 22.72 -0.78
C SER A 105 -39.58 22.63 -0.48
N THR A 106 -39.02 23.58 0.27
CA THR A 106 -37.62 23.53 0.70
C THR A 106 -37.34 22.40 1.68
N GLY A 107 -38.26 22.12 2.62
CA GLY A 107 -38.20 20.98 3.52
C GLY A 107 -38.18 19.64 2.79
N SER A 108 -39.06 19.47 1.78
CA SER A 108 -39.08 18.25 0.96
C SER A 108 -37.79 18.07 0.15
N ARG A 109 -37.21 19.16 -0.38
CA ARG A 109 -35.92 19.12 -1.07
C ARG A 109 -34.77 18.75 -0.12
N ALA A 110 -34.76 19.30 1.09
CA ALA A 110 -33.78 18.97 2.11
C ALA A 110 -33.86 17.48 2.52
N ALA A 111 -35.08 16.94 2.67
CA ALA A 111 -35.28 15.53 2.97
C ALA A 111 -34.73 14.61 1.86
N LYS A 112 -34.98 14.93 0.59
CA LYS A 112 -34.41 14.18 -0.56
C LYS A 112 -32.89 14.21 -0.58
N LEU A 113 -32.29 15.38 -0.37
CA LEU A 113 -30.82 15.52 -0.31
C LEU A 113 -30.22 14.74 0.87
N GLN A 114 -30.93 14.70 2.02
CA GLN A 114 -30.51 13.91 3.16
C GLN A 114 -30.55 12.41 2.85
N GLU A 115 -31.58 11.93 2.16
CA GLU A 115 -31.69 10.54 1.71
C GLU A 115 -30.56 10.18 0.74
N GLU A 116 -30.31 11.01 -0.27
CA GLU A 116 -29.18 10.82 -1.21
C GLU A 116 -27.84 10.79 -0.48
N THR A 117 -27.63 11.70 0.49
CA THR A 117 -26.40 11.73 1.30
C THR A 117 -26.24 10.45 2.11
N ASN A 118 -27.31 9.92 2.70
CA ASN A 118 -27.28 8.66 3.44
C ASN A 118 -26.91 7.49 2.51
N VAL A 119 -27.50 7.42 1.32
CA VAL A 119 -27.19 6.38 0.31
C VAL A 119 -25.72 6.46 -0.11
N HIS A 120 -25.22 7.66 -0.41
CA HIS A 120 -23.81 7.85 -0.76
C HIS A 120 -22.87 7.47 0.38
N THR A 121 -23.24 7.78 1.62
CA THR A 121 -22.45 7.42 2.81
C THR A 121 -22.36 5.90 2.99
N GLU A 122 -23.48 5.18 2.84
CA GLU A 122 -23.46 3.72 2.89
C GLU A 122 -22.66 3.12 1.72
N LYS A 123 -22.74 3.71 0.52
CA LYS A 123 -21.93 3.24 -0.62
C LYS A 123 -20.44 3.45 -0.41
N ILE A 124 -20.04 4.57 0.21
CA ILE A 124 -18.65 4.84 0.58
C ILE A 124 -18.15 3.77 1.56
N LYS A 125 -18.93 3.46 2.61
CA LYS A 125 -18.57 2.41 3.58
C LYS A 125 -18.39 1.04 2.91
N GLU A 126 -19.29 0.67 1.99
CA GLU A 126 -19.18 -0.58 1.24
C GLU A 126 -17.88 -0.65 0.42
N LEU A 127 -17.55 0.45 -0.29
CA LEU A 127 -16.34 0.55 -1.09
C LEU A 127 -15.07 0.54 -0.22
N GLU A 128 -15.09 1.16 0.96
CA GLU A 128 -13.98 1.11 1.91
C GLU A 128 -13.71 -0.31 2.41
N VAL A 129 -14.77 -1.08 2.73
CA VAL A 129 -14.64 -2.49 3.13
C VAL A 129 -14.08 -3.35 1.98
N GLN A 130 -14.58 -3.15 0.76
CA GLN A 130 -14.05 -3.85 -0.43
C GLN A 130 -12.58 -3.53 -0.65
N LEU A 131 -12.20 -2.26 -0.62
CA LEU A 131 -10.81 -1.82 -0.81
C LEU A 131 -9.88 -2.40 0.27
N ALA A 132 -10.32 -2.44 1.53
CA ALA A 132 -9.56 -3.07 2.61
C ALA A 132 -9.35 -4.57 2.37
N GLY A 133 -10.38 -5.26 1.86
CA GLY A 133 -10.30 -6.67 1.46
C GLY A 133 -9.30 -6.88 0.31
N ASP A 134 -9.39 -6.07 -0.74
CA ASP A 134 -8.51 -6.14 -1.91
C ASP A 134 -7.03 -5.86 -1.55
N ILE A 135 -6.79 -4.89 -0.64
CA ILE A 135 -5.45 -4.63 -0.12
C ILE A 135 -4.90 -5.86 0.61
N GLY A 136 -5.71 -6.50 1.46
CA GLY A 136 -5.31 -7.72 2.17
C GLY A 136 -4.97 -8.87 1.22
N ILE A 137 -5.77 -9.07 0.16
CA ILE A 137 -5.49 -10.06 -0.89
C ILE A 137 -4.17 -9.70 -1.60
N GLY A 138 -3.97 -8.44 -1.97
CA GLY A 138 -2.75 -7.99 -2.62
C GLY A 138 -1.47 -8.18 -1.78
N GLU A 139 -1.55 -7.98 -0.46
CA GLU A 139 -0.45 -8.26 0.46
C GLU A 139 -0.14 -9.77 0.54
N GLN A 140 -1.18 -10.60 0.58
CA GLN A 140 -1.02 -12.06 0.58
C GLN A 140 -0.40 -12.55 -0.72
N ASP A 141 -0.91 -12.11 -1.88
CA ASP A 141 -0.36 -12.44 -3.20
C ASP A 141 1.10 -12.02 -3.33
N ARG A 142 1.45 -10.84 -2.78
CA ARG A 142 2.85 -10.37 -2.76
C ARG A 142 3.75 -11.27 -1.93
N SER A 143 3.29 -11.70 -0.75
CA SER A 143 4.03 -12.64 0.11
C SER A 143 4.24 -13.99 -0.58
N ASP A 144 3.19 -14.52 -1.22
CA ASP A 144 3.26 -15.81 -1.91
C ASP A 144 4.16 -15.74 -3.15
N LEU A 145 4.14 -14.62 -3.87
CA LEU A 145 5.03 -14.37 -4.99
C LEU A 145 6.50 -14.28 -4.56
N GLU A 146 6.78 -13.70 -3.39
CA GLU A 146 8.13 -13.67 -2.80
C GLU A 146 8.62 -15.08 -2.43
N LYS A 147 7.77 -15.90 -1.78
CA LYS A 147 8.08 -17.31 -1.47
C LYS A 147 8.35 -18.12 -2.74
N LEU A 148 7.53 -17.92 -3.78
CA LEU A 148 7.67 -18.65 -5.03
C LEU A 148 8.97 -18.25 -5.75
N ARG A 149 9.30 -16.95 -5.76
CA ARG A 149 10.58 -16.45 -6.30
C ARG A 149 11.79 -17.04 -5.56
N ALA A 150 11.75 -17.07 -4.22
CA ALA A 150 12.81 -17.69 -3.43
C ALA A 150 12.98 -19.18 -3.77
N ARG A 151 11.87 -19.90 -3.94
CA ARG A 151 11.90 -21.32 -4.34
C ARG A 151 12.45 -21.53 -5.75
N VAL A 152 12.10 -20.67 -6.70
CA VAL A 152 12.65 -20.71 -8.06
C VAL A 152 14.17 -20.50 -8.02
N ALA A 153 14.66 -19.51 -7.27
CA ALA A 153 16.10 -19.25 -7.16
C ALA A 153 16.88 -20.48 -6.62
N VAL A 154 16.36 -21.13 -5.57
CA VAL A 154 16.98 -22.35 -5.01
C VAL A 154 16.96 -23.50 -6.04
N LEU A 155 15.86 -23.69 -6.76
CA LEU A 155 15.78 -24.73 -7.79
C LEU A 155 16.71 -24.45 -8.96
N GLU A 156 16.88 -23.18 -9.36
CA GLU A 156 17.82 -22.77 -10.40
C GLU A 156 19.28 -23.04 -9.98
N GLU A 157 19.62 -22.74 -8.73
CA GLU A 157 20.95 -23.04 -8.15
C GLU A 157 21.23 -24.55 -8.15
N GLN A 158 20.30 -25.35 -7.62
CA GLN A 158 20.42 -26.82 -7.63
C GLN A 158 20.57 -27.38 -9.04
N ASN A 159 19.83 -26.85 -10.02
CA ASN A 159 19.91 -27.30 -11.40
C ASN A 159 21.25 -26.90 -12.05
N SER A 160 21.80 -25.75 -11.68
CA SER A 160 23.13 -25.31 -12.10
C SER A 160 24.22 -26.23 -11.50
N GLU A 161 24.13 -26.56 -10.22
CA GLU A 161 25.05 -27.50 -9.55
C GLU A 161 25.01 -28.88 -10.20
N LEU A 162 23.82 -29.47 -10.37
CA LEU A 162 23.65 -30.77 -11.04
C LEU A 162 24.20 -30.78 -12.47
N LYS A 163 24.02 -29.68 -13.21
CA LYS A 163 24.63 -29.54 -14.56
C LYS A 163 26.15 -29.53 -14.49
N LYS A 164 26.73 -28.82 -13.52
CA LYS A 164 28.19 -28.77 -13.32
C LYS A 164 28.74 -30.14 -12.94
N GLU A 165 28.11 -30.81 -11.98
CA GLU A 165 28.44 -32.20 -11.61
C GLU A 165 28.36 -33.14 -12.81
N GLY A 166 27.34 -33.01 -13.66
CA GLY A 166 27.22 -33.79 -14.89
C GLY A 166 28.37 -33.55 -15.88
N VAL A 167 28.87 -32.31 -15.99
CA VAL A 167 30.05 -31.98 -16.81
C VAL A 167 31.33 -32.56 -16.20
N ASP A 168 31.52 -32.43 -14.89
CA ASP A 168 32.68 -32.97 -14.17
C ASP A 168 32.73 -34.50 -14.26
N PHE A 169 31.58 -35.15 -14.11
CA PHE A 169 31.44 -36.59 -14.27
C PHE A 169 31.77 -37.04 -15.69
N LYS A 170 31.28 -36.34 -16.71
CA LYS A 170 31.63 -36.61 -18.12
C LYS A 170 33.14 -36.45 -18.37
N THR A 171 33.76 -35.42 -17.81
CA THR A 171 35.21 -35.17 -17.94
C THR A 171 36.02 -36.29 -17.26
N THR A 172 35.57 -36.74 -16.10
CA THR A 172 36.20 -37.85 -15.37
C THR A 172 36.09 -39.16 -16.15
N ILE A 173 34.93 -39.45 -16.76
CA ILE A 173 34.77 -40.62 -17.64
C ILE A 173 35.73 -40.55 -18.83
N LEU A 174 35.83 -39.39 -19.49
CA LEU A 174 36.75 -39.21 -20.60
C LEU A 174 38.22 -39.39 -20.18
N ALA A 175 38.60 -38.88 -19.00
CA ALA A 175 39.94 -39.08 -18.46
C ALA A 175 40.23 -40.55 -18.13
N ALA A 176 39.28 -41.27 -17.52
CA ALA A 176 39.40 -42.70 -17.24
C ALA A 176 39.48 -43.54 -18.54
N GLN A 177 38.72 -43.15 -19.56
CA GLN A 177 38.77 -43.78 -20.88
C GLN A 177 40.12 -43.57 -21.55
N ASN A 178 40.59 -42.31 -21.64
CA ASN A 178 41.91 -41.99 -22.19
C ASN A 178 43.04 -42.68 -21.42
N PHE A 179 42.96 -42.72 -20.09
CA PHE A 179 43.93 -43.43 -19.25
C PHE A 179 43.93 -44.94 -19.58
N SER A 180 42.76 -45.54 -19.75
CA SER A 180 42.65 -46.96 -20.11
C SER A 180 43.21 -47.24 -21.51
N ASP A 181 42.93 -46.34 -22.48
CA ASP A 181 43.46 -46.44 -23.84
C ASP A 181 44.98 -46.28 -23.87
N SER A 182 45.53 -45.28 -23.16
CA SER A 182 46.98 -45.08 -23.03
C SER A 182 47.65 -46.24 -22.30
N LEU A 183 47.05 -46.76 -21.21
CA LEU A 183 47.59 -47.92 -20.50
C LEU A 183 47.63 -49.15 -21.40
N ARG A 184 46.60 -49.35 -22.24
CA ARG A 184 46.60 -50.44 -23.21
C ARG A 184 47.72 -50.27 -24.24
N GLU A 185 47.87 -49.08 -24.81
CA GLU A 185 48.92 -48.78 -25.79
C GLU A 185 50.33 -48.96 -25.20
N THR A 186 50.58 -48.46 -23.98
CA THR A 186 51.89 -48.64 -23.32
C THR A 186 52.12 -50.09 -22.95
N SER A 187 51.11 -50.82 -22.47
CA SER A 187 51.25 -52.25 -22.15
C SER A 187 51.55 -53.08 -23.41
N GLU A 188 50.92 -52.75 -24.55
CA GLU A 188 51.21 -53.38 -25.84
C GLU A 188 52.63 -53.08 -26.31
N ALA A 189 53.10 -51.83 -26.16
CA ALA A 189 54.46 -51.43 -26.51
C ALA A 189 55.53 -52.08 -25.60
N GLU A 190 55.32 -52.08 -24.29
CA GLU A 190 56.20 -52.72 -23.31
C GLU A 190 56.26 -54.24 -23.53
N ALA A 191 55.13 -54.88 -23.79
CA ALA A 191 55.09 -56.31 -24.11
C ALA A 191 55.83 -56.62 -25.43
N ALA A 192 55.70 -55.76 -26.45
CA ALA A 192 56.43 -55.89 -27.70
C ALA A 192 57.95 -55.72 -27.49
N GLN A 193 58.37 -54.75 -26.68
CA GLN A 193 59.78 -54.55 -26.33
C GLN A 193 60.34 -55.72 -25.54
N LEU A 194 59.59 -56.23 -24.54
CA LEU A 194 60.01 -57.39 -23.76
C LEU A 194 60.18 -58.65 -24.63
N LEU A 195 59.32 -58.84 -25.64
CA LEU A 195 59.48 -59.91 -26.62
C LEU A 195 60.74 -59.71 -27.48
N GLU A 196 61.00 -58.49 -27.94
CA GLU A 196 62.21 -58.17 -28.71
C GLU A 196 63.49 -58.40 -27.88
N ASP A 197 63.51 -57.94 -26.62
CA ASP A 197 64.62 -58.13 -25.70
C ASP A 197 64.84 -59.63 -25.42
N ALA A 198 63.78 -60.40 -25.18
CA ALA A 198 63.88 -61.85 -25.03
C ALA A 198 64.39 -62.53 -26.32
N HIS A 199 64.01 -62.05 -27.51
CA HIS A 199 64.53 -62.54 -28.78
C HIS A 199 66.03 -62.23 -28.94
N LEU A 200 66.47 -61.03 -28.57
CA LEU A 200 67.88 -60.64 -28.57
C LEU A 200 68.70 -61.44 -27.57
N GLU A 201 68.20 -61.66 -26.36
CA GLU A 201 68.86 -62.47 -25.34
C GLU A 201 69.01 -63.92 -25.80
N VAL A 202 67.95 -64.51 -26.37
CA VAL A 202 68.01 -65.85 -26.98
C VAL A 202 69.00 -65.89 -28.15
N ALA A 203 69.07 -64.84 -28.96
CA ALA A 203 70.04 -64.75 -30.06
C ALA A 203 71.49 -64.65 -29.54
N SER A 204 71.75 -63.83 -28.52
CA SER A 204 73.06 -63.69 -27.87
C SER A 204 73.47 -65.00 -27.22
N PHE A 205 72.58 -65.64 -26.44
CA PHE A 205 72.84 -66.92 -25.80
C PHE A 205 73.17 -68.01 -26.82
N LYS A 206 72.47 -68.04 -27.97
CA LYS A 206 72.82 -68.95 -29.07
C LYS A 206 74.20 -68.64 -29.65
N ALA A 207 74.52 -67.38 -29.89
CA ALA A 207 75.82 -66.98 -30.44
C ALA A 207 76.97 -67.32 -29.48
N GLU A 208 76.80 -67.08 -28.18
CA GLU A 208 77.75 -67.47 -27.13
C GLU A 208 77.90 -68.99 -27.06
N SER A 209 76.79 -69.74 -27.05
CA SER A 209 76.80 -71.21 -27.08
C SER A 209 77.51 -71.77 -28.31
N GLU A 210 77.30 -71.16 -29.49
CA GLU A 210 77.99 -71.52 -30.74
C GLU A 210 79.49 -71.20 -30.67
N ALA A 211 79.87 -70.07 -30.06
CA ALA A 211 81.27 -69.69 -29.86
C ALA A 211 81.99 -70.64 -28.88
N GLU A 212 81.35 -71.00 -27.77
CA GLU A 212 81.86 -72.01 -26.83
C GLU A 212 82.00 -73.38 -27.53
N LEU A 213 81.00 -73.81 -28.30
CA LEU A 213 81.06 -75.03 -29.10
C LEU A 213 82.20 -75.02 -30.13
N ALA A 214 82.54 -73.86 -30.69
CA ALA A 214 83.67 -73.70 -31.60
C ALA A 214 85.03 -73.68 -30.88
N HIS A 215 85.08 -73.30 -29.60
CA HIS A 215 86.28 -73.30 -28.76
C HIS A 215 86.66 -74.71 -28.28
N LEU A 216 85.66 -75.54 -27.92
CA LEU A 216 85.85 -76.89 -27.41
C LEU A 216 86.78 -77.78 -28.28
N PRO A 217 86.70 -77.80 -29.63
CA PRO A 217 87.63 -78.55 -30.47
C PRO A 217 89.10 -78.10 -30.34
N LYS A 218 89.34 -76.79 -30.15
CA LYS A 218 90.70 -76.24 -29.96
C LYS A 218 91.26 -76.68 -28.62
N GLU A 219 90.49 -76.58 -27.54
CA GLU A 219 90.89 -77.11 -26.22
C GLU A 219 91.13 -78.62 -26.24
N ILE A 220 90.29 -79.38 -26.94
CA ILE A 220 90.49 -80.83 -27.12
C ILE A 220 91.81 -81.11 -27.86
N ALA A 221 92.16 -80.29 -28.86
CA ALA A 221 93.42 -80.42 -29.59
C ALA A 221 94.63 -80.11 -28.69
N GLU A 222 94.59 -78.99 -27.95
CA GLU A 222 95.65 -78.61 -27.01
C GLU A 222 95.83 -79.64 -25.89
N LEU A 223 94.75 -80.19 -25.34
CA LEU A 223 94.79 -81.26 -24.35
C LEU A 223 95.35 -82.57 -24.93
N LYS A 224 95.04 -82.89 -26.19
CA LYS A 224 95.65 -84.04 -26.90
C LYS A 224 97.14 -83.84 -27.11
N GLU A 225 97.58 -82.63 -27.44
CA GLU A 225 98.99 -82.28 -27.60
C GLU A 225 99.74 -82.38 -26.27
N LYS A 226 99.22 -81.77 -25.20
CA LYS A 226 99.76 -81.92 -23.83
C LYS A 226 99.84 -83.38 -23.40
N LYS A 227 98.82 -84.20 -23.69
CA LYS A 227 98.86 -85.65 -23.44
C LYS A 227 99.96 -86.34 -24.25
N GLY A 228 100.20 -85.90 -25.49
CA GLY A 228 101.30 -86.36 -26.33
C GLY A 228 102.67 -86.06 -25.71
N MET A 229 102.87 -84.82 -25.28
CA MET A 229 104.11 -84.36 -24.63
C MET A 229 104.40 -85.15 -23.36
N VAL A 230 103.42 -85.27 -22.45
CA VAL A 230 103.58 -86.04 -21.20
C VAL A 230 103.91 -87.51 -21.49
N LYS A 231 103.35 -88.09 -22.57
CA LYS A 231 103.65 -89.47 -22.96
C LYS A 231 105.09 -89.63 -23.48
N GLU A 232 105.61 -88.66 -24.24
CA GLU A 232 107.02 -88.65 -24.64
C GLU A 232 107.96 -88.43 -23.46
N GLU A 233 107.61 -87.52 -22.56
CA GLU A 233 108.37 -87.22 -21.35
C GLU A 233 108.48 -88.47 -20.46
N LEU A 234 107.37 -89.20 -20.26
CA LEU A 234 107.36 -90.47 -19.54
C LEU A 234 108.20 -91.55 -20.25
N LYS A 235 108.16 -91.60 -21.58
CA LYS A 235 108.98 -92.55 -22.37
C LYS A 235 110.47 -92.26 -22.21
N ASN A 236 110.86 -90.98 -22.19
CA ASN A 236 112.24 -90.55 -21.99
C ASN A 236 112.73 -90.85 -20.56
N ILE A 237 111.89 -90.65 -19.55
CA ILE A 237 112.20 -91.02 -18.16
C ILE A 237 112.39 -92.54 -18.03
N LEU A 238 111.52 -93.35 -18.65
CA LEU A 238 111.66 -94.81 -18.62
C LEU A 238 112.92 -95.30 -19.35
N LEU A 239 113.32 -94.66 -20.45
CA LEU A 239 114.59 -94.94 -21.14
C LEU A 239 115.80 -94.56 -20.28
N ALA A 240 115.73 -93.46 -19.53
CA ALA A 240 116.78 -93.07 -18.57
C ALA A 240 116.93 -94.12 -17.45
N TYR A 241 115.83 -94.66 -16.93
CA TYR A 241 115.88 -95.75 -15.94
C TYR A 241 116.40 -97.07 -16.51
N LEU A 242 116.10 -97.39 -17.78
CA LEU A 242 116.57 -98.62 -18.44
C LEU A 242 118.06 -98.57 -18.78
N SER A 243 118.62 -97.37 -19.01
CA SER A 243 120.06 -97.16 -19.19
C SER A 243 120.86 -97.20 -17.88
N GLY A 244 120.23 -96.92 -16.74
CA GLY A 244 120.89 -96.94 -15.42
C GLY A 244 121.05 -98.32 -14.79
N LEU A 245 120.41 -99.36 -15.33
CA LEU A 245 120.43 -100.73 -14.78
C LEU A 245 121.58 -101.61 -15.31
N ASN A 246 122.41 -101.12 -16.25
CA ASN A 246 123.43 -101.93 -16.92
C ASN A 246 124.88 -101.70 -16.49
N ASP A 247 125.17 -100.78 -15.56
CA ASP A 247 126.54 -100.59 -15.05
C ASP A 247 126.52 -100.29 -13.55
N PHE A 248 126.94 -101.25 -12.75
CA PHE A 248 127.36 -101.06 -11.35
C PHE A 248 128.77 -101.62 -11.19
N PRO A 249 129.68 -100.90 -10.54
CA PRO A 249 130.46 -101.56 -9.49
C PRO A 249 130.78 -100.69 -8.26
N GLU A 250 130.77 -101.39 -7.11
CA GLU A 250 131.57 -101.28 -5.88
C GLU A 250 132.07 -99.91 -5.34
N GLY A 251 131.86 -99.67 -4.05
CA GLY A 251 132.80 -98.93 -3.21
C GLY A 251 132.23 -97.85 -2.29
N ASP A 252 132.08 -98.23 -1.02
CA ASP A 252 132.45 -97.52 0.22
C ASP A 252 131.95 -96.09 0.59
N ASP A 253 131.66 -96.02 1.90
CA ASP A 253 131.79 -94.94 2.88
C ASP A 253 131.12 -93.56 2.73
N ARG A 254 130.19 -93.34 3.67
CA ARG A 254 130.00 -92.19 4.58
C ARG A 254 130.10 -90.74 4.07
N SER A 255 129.10 -90.00 4.55
CA SER A 255 129.17 -88.73 5.31
C SER A 255 128.77 -87.42 4.60
N LYS A 256 127.67 -86.86 5.15
CA LYS A 256 127.31 -85.43 5.31
C LYS A 256 127.07 -84.65 4.02
N GLY A 257 126.16 -83.69 3.91
CA GLY A 257 125.38 -82.88 4.85
C GLY A 257 124.85 -81.68 4.03
N ASP A 258 123.99 -80.88 4.64
CA ASP A 258 123.46 -79.58 4.18
C ASP A 258 122.25 -79.70 3.24
N ASP A 259 121.02 -79.49 3.72
CA ASP A 259 120.39 -78.24 4.18
C ASP A 259 120.19 -77.26 3.03
N LEU A 260 118.94 -76.83 2.83
CA LEU A 260 118.48 -75.64 2.09
C LEU A 260 116.95 -75.73 1.92
N SER A 261 116.26 -75.40 3.02
CA SER A 261 115.03 -74.63 2.97
C SER A 261 115.29 -73.28 2.28
N ASP A 262 114.59 -73.00 1.17
CA ASP A 262 114.19 -71.67 0.66
C ASP A 262 113.86 -71.75 -0.83
N LEU A 263 112.64 -72.20 -1.19
CA LEU A 263 112.06 -71.91 -2.50
C LEU A 263 110.57 -72.25 -2.51
N PHE A 264 109.69 -71.44 -1.91
CA PHE A 264 108.29 -71.25 -2.36
C PHE A 264 107.65 -70.14 -1.50
N GLU A 265 107.93 -68.89 -1.87
CA GLU A 265 107.15 -67.71 -1.54
C GLU A 265 106.35 -67.26 -2.77
N SER A 266 105.23 -66.56 -2.52
CA SER A 266 104.38 -65.75 -3.41
C SER A 266 103.22 -66.43 -4.16
N ILE A 267 102.06 -66.50 -3.49
CA ILE A 267 100.77 -66.14 -4.11
C ILE A 267 100.04 -65.23 -3.12
N ASP A 268 99.97 -63.94 -3.44
CA ASP A 268 99.16 -62.92 -2.78
C ASP A 268 97.67 -63.14 -3.10
N ILE A 269 96.84 -63.11 -2.06
CA ILE A 269 95.39 -62.90 -2.14
C ILE A 269 95.12 -61.52 -1.54
N PRO A 270 94.69 -60.52 -2.32
CA PRO A 270 94.14 -59.30 -1.78
C PRO A 270 92.61 -59.38 -1.74
N ASP A 271 92.05 -59.23 -0.54
CA ASP A 271 90.72 -58.65 -0.32
C ASP A 271 90.75 -57.17 -0.74
N THR A 272 89.70 -56.73 -1.44
CA THR A 272 89.29 -55.32 -1.42
C THR A 272 87.76 -55.24 -1.40
N ASP A 273 87.28 -54.70 -0.29
CA ASP A 273 85.98 -54.07 -0.10
C ASP A 273 85.63 -53.04 -1.19
N GLN A 274 84.33 -52.83 -1.45
CA GLN A 274 83.67 -51.51 -1.37
C GLN A 274 82.15 -51.60 -1.65
N ASP A 275 81.40 -51.12 -0.64
CA ASP A 275 80.03 -50.56 -0.58
C ASP A 275 78.78 -51.35 -1.01
#